data_AF-A0A945T5Y1-F1
#
_entry.id   AF-A0A945T5Y1-F1
#
_cell.length_a   1.000
_cell.length_b   1.000
_cell.length_c   1.000
_cell.angle_alpha   90.00
_cell.angle_beta   90.00
_cell.angle_gamma   90.00
#
_symmetry.space_group_name_H-M   'P 1'
#
loop_
_entity.id
_entity.type
_entity.pdbx_description
1 polymer ?
#
loop_
_entity_poly.entity_id
_entity_poly.type
_entity_poly.pdbx_seq_one_letter_code
_entity_poly.pdbx_strand_id
1 'polypeptide(L)'
;MIPYGRQQISEEDIDAVVAVLRSDFLTQGPVVPQFEQAMCDYTGAQFAVAVNSGTSALHLACLVLGLGEGDWLWTTPITFVASANCGRYCGALVDFVDVDSASS
;
A
#
# COMPACT_ATOMS: atom_id res chain seq x y z
N MET A 1 4.66 -30.03 8.60
CA MET A 1 4.49 -28.64 9.06
C MET A 1 3.70 -27.90 7.99
N ILE A 2 2.53 -27.33 8.32
CA ILE A 2 1.72 -26.54 7.37
C ILE A 2 1.90 -25.06 7.77
N PRO A 3 2.41 -24.19 6.89
CA PRO A 3 2.63 -22.79 7.22
C PRO A 3 1.31 -22.01 7.23
N TYR A 4 1.22 -20.99 8.08
CA TYR A 4 0.08 -20.07 8.17
C TYR A 4 -0.13 -19.25 6.88
N GLY A 5 0.95 -18.94 6.16
CA GLY A 5 0.93 -18.31 4.86
C GLY A 5 2.12 -18.75 4.02
N ARG A 6 1.92 -18.87 2.71
CA ARG A 6 2.98 -19.19 1.74
C ARG A 6 2.76 -18.35 0.50
N GLN A 7 3.81 -17.67 0.07
CA GLN A 7 3.80 -16.93 -1.18
C GLN A 7 3.74 -17.91 -2.35
N GLN A 8 2.88 -17.62 -3.31
CA GLN A 8 2.87 -18.31 -4.59
C GLN A 8 3.77 -17.50 -5.54
N ILE A 9 4.86 -18.12 -5.98
CA ILE A 9 5.80 -17.57 -6.94
C ILE A 9 5.87 -18.56 -8.10
N SER A 10 5.64 -18.07 -9.31
CA SER A 10 5.65 -18.82 -10.56
C SER A 10 6.95 -18.56 -11.35
N GLU A 11 7.18 -19.34 -12.40
CA GLU A 11 8.30 -19.07 -13.32
C GLU A 11 8.13 -17.72 -14.04
N GLU A 12 6.89 -17.30 -14.32
CA GLU A 12 6.60 -16.00 -14.93
C GLU A 12 7.07 -14.84 -14.04
N ASP A 13 6.92 -14.98 -12.71
CA ASP A 13 7.41 -13.98 -11.75
C ASP A 13 8.95 -13.90 -11.77
N ILE A 14 9.63 -15.05 -11.87
CA ILE A 14 11.10 -15.13 -11.93
C ILE A 14 11.60 -14.51 -13.23
N ASP A 15 10.99 -14.86 -14.37
CA ASP A 15 11.35 -14.35 -15.68
C ASP A 15 11.17 -12.83 -15.76
N ALA A 16 10.10 -12.28 -15.18
CA ALA A 16 9.88 -10.85 -15.09
C ALA A 16 11.01 -10.13 -14.32
N VAL A 17 11.45 -10.69 -13.17
CA VAL A 17 12.58 -10.14 -12.40
C VAL A 17 13.88 -10.25 -13.19
N VAL A 18 14.16 -11.38 -13.82
CA VAL A 18 15.37 -11.59 -14.63
C VAL A 18 15.41 -10.62 -15.81
N ALA A 19 14.28 -10.35 -16.45
CA ALA A 19 14.19 -9.38 -17.54
C ALA A 19 14.58 -7.97 -17.07
N VAL A 20 14.12 -7.54 -15.90
CA VAL A 20 14.53 -6.26 -15.29
C VAL A 20 16.02 -6.25 -14.95
N LEU A 21 16.53 -7.31 -14.32
CA LEU A 21 17.94 -7.42 -13.92
C LEU A 21 18.91 -7.40 -15.12
N ARG A 22 18.45 -7.82 -16.30
CA ARG A 22 19.23 -7.79 -17.55
C ARG A 22 19.02 -6.50 -18.37
N SER A 23 18.10 -5.63 -17.96
CA SER A 23 17.83 -4.35 -18.61
C SER A 23 18.75 -3.25 -18.07
N ASP A 24 18.73 -2.09 -18.73
CA ASP A 24 19.47 -0.90 -18.28
C ASP A 24 18.84 -0.20 -17.06
N PHE A 25 17.66 -0.63 -16.60
CA PHE A 25 16.84 0.08 -15.62
C PHE A 25 16.49 -0.76 -14.39
N LEU A 26 17.30 -0.67 -13.34
CA LEU A 26 17.12 -1.45 -12.11
C LEU A 26 16.24 -0.79 -11.04
N THR A 27 16.12 0.55 -11.05
CA THR A 27 15.39 1.30 -10.02
C THR A 27 14.17 1.98 -10.61
N GLN A 28 14.38 2.98 -11.46
CA GLN A 28 13.34 3.66 -12.21
C GLN A 28 13.41 3.20 -13.66
N GLY A 29 12.33 2.60 -14.13
CA GLY A 29 12.24 2.00 -15.45
C GLY A 29 10.79 1.84 -15.89
N PRO A 30 10.56 1.39 -17.13
CA PRO A 30 9.23 1.33 -17.74
C PRO A 30 8.26 0.39 -17.02
N VAL A 31 8.76 -0.56 -16.22
CA VAL A 31 7.94 -1.53 -15.48
C VAL A 31 7.08 -0.86 -14.41
N VAL A 32 7.55 0.22 -13.77
CA VAL A 32 6.75 0.93 -12.75
C VAL A 32 5.52 1.62 -13.37
N PRO A 33 5.66 2.45 -14.44
CA PRO A 33 4.49 3.00 -15.13
C PRO A 33 3.54 1.94 -15.69
N GLN A 34 4.07 0.81 -16.17
CA GLN A 34 3.22 -0.29 -16.64
C GLN A 34 2.39 -0.90 -15.51
N PHE A 35 3.00 -1.10 -14.33
CA PHE A 35 2.30 -1.56 -13.14
C PHE A 35 1.23 -0.56 -12.70
N GLU A 36 1.55 0.74 -12.67
CA GLU A 36 0.59 1.80 -12.34
C GLU A 36 -0.61 1.80 -13.30
N GLN A 37 -0.37 1.68 -14.61
CA GLN A 37 -1.46 1.59 -15.59
C GLN A 37 -2.31 0.32 -15.39
N ALA A 38 -1.69 -0.83 -15.16
CA ALA A 38 -2.41 -2.07 -14.89
C ALA A 38 -3.30 -1.97 -13.62
N MET A 39 -2.85 -1.23 -12.61
CA MET A 39 -3.64 -0.94 -11.41
C MET A 39 -4.81 0.01 -11.72
N CYS A 40 -4.63 1.03 -12.56
CA CYS A 40 -5.73 1.86 -13.04
C CYS A 40 -6.78 1.02 -13.77
N ASP A 41 -6.35 0.16 -14.69
CA ASP A 41 -7.24 -0.70 -15.47
C ASP A 41 -8.00 -1.70 -14.58
N TYR A 42 -7.34 -2.24 -13.56
CA TYR A 42 -7.94 -3.19 -12.61
C TYR A 42 -8.94 -2.52 -11.65
N THR A 43 -8.62 -1.32 -11.14
CA THR A 43 -9.42 -0.64 -10.11
C THR A 43 -10.47 0.32 -10.68
N GLY A 44 -10.31 0.76 -11.94
CA GLY A 44 -11.08 1.83 -12.55
C GLY A 44 -10.68 3.24 -12.09
N ALA A 45 -9.60 3.37 -11.32
CA ALA A 45 -9.07 4.68 -10.93
C ALA A 45 -8.49 5.43 -12.13
N GLN A 46 -8.60 6.76 -12.12
CA GLN A 46 -8.01 7.60 -13.18
C GLN A 46 -6.48 7.63 -13.11
N PHE A 47 -5.91 7.45 -11.92
CA PHE A 47 -4.47 7.50 -11.65
C PHE A 47 -4.09 6.49 -10.57
N ALA A 48 -2.86 5.98 -10.65
CA ALA A 48 -2.24 5.14 -9.64
C ALA A 48 -0.78 5.55 -9.44
N VAL A 49 -0.26 5.36 -8.23
CA VAL A 49 1.14 5.64 -7.88
C VAL A 49 1.70 4.45 -7.12
N ALA A 50 2.76 3.85 -7.65
CA ALA A 50 3.44 2.72 -7.03
C ALA A 50 4.36 3.21 -5.90
N VAL A 51 4.29 2.53 -4.76
CA VAL A 51 5.14 2.79 -3.58
C VAL A 51 5.65 1.49 -2.99
N ASN A 52 6.66 1.57 -2.13
CA ASN A 52 7.35 0.39 -1.61
C ASN A 52 6.56 -0.42 -0.56
N SER A 53 5.44 0.09 -0.04
CA SER A 53 4.61 -0.60 0.95
C SER A 53 3.23 0.05 1.10
N GLY A 54 2.25 -0.70 1.64
CA GLY A 54 0.94 -0.16 2.01
C GLY A 54 1.02 0.95 3.06
N THR A 55 1.97 0.88 3.99
CA THR A 55 2.21 1.95 4.99
C THR A 55 2.64 3.25 4.31
N SER A 56 3.55 3.18 3.34
CA SER A 56 3.97 4.35 2.56
C SER A 56 2.83 4.93 1.75
N ALA A 57 1.96 4.08 1.19
CA ALA A 57 0.77 4.52 0.44
C ALA A 57 -0.17 5.33 1.35
N LEU A 58 -0.50 4.78 2.53
CA LEU A 58 -1.37 5.43 3.50
C LEU A 58 -0.78 6.73 4.04
N HIS A 59 0.52 6.74 4.33
CA HIS A 59 1.20 7.95 4.78
C HIS A 59 1.20 9.04 3.70
N LEU A 60 1.52 8.69 2.45
CA LEU A 60 1.47 9.63 1.34
C LEU A 60 0.05 10.17 1.12
N ALA A 61 -0.97 9.31 1.21
CA ALA A 61 -2.36 9.74 1.11
C ALA A 61 -2.73 10.77 2.20
N CYS A 62 -2.30 10.54 3.45
CA CYS A 62 -2.51 11.49 4.54
C CYS A 62 -1.83 12.84 4.29
N LEU A 63 -0.58 12.82 3.81
CA LEU A 63 0.17 14.04 3.45
C LEU A 63 -0.51 14.81 2.32
N VAL A 64 -0.98 14.12 1.27
CA VAL A 64 -1.68 14.75 0.13
C VAL A 64 -3.01 15.37 0.56
N LEU A 65 -3.71 14.74 1.51
CA LEU A 65 -4.94 15.29 2.10
C LEU A 65 -4.68 16.47 3.06
N GLY A 66 -3.43 16.73 3.41
CA GLY A 66 -3.05 17.80 4.33
C GLY A 66 -3.33 17.49 5.80
N LEU A 67 -3.47 16.21 6.15
CA LEU A 67 -3.66 15.79 7.55
C LEU A 67 -2.44 16.20 8.39
N GLY A 68 -2.68 16.84 9.54
CA GLY A 68 -1.59 17.38 10.36
C GLY A 68 -1.90 17.54 11.85
N GLU A 69 -1.09 18.35 12.53
CA GLU A 69 -1.28 18.67 13.95
C GLU A 69 -2.64 19.36 14.19
N GLY A 70 -3.36 18.90 15.21
CA GLY A 70 -4.70 19.39 15.52
C GLY A 70 -5.83 18.66 14.79
N ASP A 71 -5.52 17.88 13.76
CA ASP A 71 -6.50 17.04 13.06
C ASP A 71 -6.68 15.68 13.73
N TRP A 72 -7.74 14.98 13.31
CA TRP A 72 -8.08 13.63 13.74
C TRP A 72 -8.12 12.65 12.57
N LEU A 73 -7.52 11.48 12.77
CA LEU A 73 -7.73 10.30 11.95
C LEU A 73 -8.53 9.27 12.75
N TRP A 74 -9.69 8.88 12.23
CA TRP A 74 -10.49 7.80 12.78
C TRP A 74 -10.27 6.51 12.02
N THR A 75 -10.09 5.43 12.76
CA THR A 75 -10.00 4.07 12.21
C THR A 75 -10.59 3.08 13.22
N THR A 76 -10.42 1.78 12.99
CA THR A 76 -10.88 0.71 13.91
C THR A 76 -9.72 0.11 14.68
N PRO A 77 -9.91 -0.37 15.92
CA PRO A 77 -8.87 -1.12 16.62
C PRO A 77 -8.65 -2.52 16.04
N ILE A 78 -9.58 -3.04 15.23
CA ILE A 78 -9.49 -4.33 14.54
C ILE A 78 -8.95 -4.12 13.12
N THR A 79 -7.71 -3.66 13.02
CA THR A 79 -6.98 -3.46 11.75
C THR A 79 -5.47 -3.65 11.97
N PHE A 80 -4.69 -3.60 10.90
CA PHE A 80 -3.24 -3.56 11.02
C PHE A 80 -2.75 -2.18 11.47
N VAL A 81 -1.74 -2.13 12.34
CA VAL A 81 -1.28 -0.89 13.00
C VAL A 81 -0.90 0.25 12.05
N ALA A 82 -0.52 -0.08 10.80
CA ALA A 82 -0.20 0.93 9.78
C ALA A 82 -1.36 1.93 9.56
N SER A 83 -2.61 1.49 9.69
CA SER A 83 -3.82 2.32 9.51
C SER A 83 -3.93 3.46 10.52
N ALA A 84 -3.44 3.26 11.75
CA ALA A 84 -3.37 4.30 12.77
C ALA A 84 -2.05 5.10 12.67
N ASN A 85 -0.95 4.40 12.39
CA ASN A 85 0.37 5.02 12.36
C ASN A 85 0.52 6.07 11.26
N CYS A 86 -0.14 5.92 10.11
CA CYS A 86 -0.07 6.92 9.05
C CYS A 86 -0.52 8.32 9.51
N GLY A 87 -1.59 8.42 10.32
CA GLY A 87 -2.02 9.68 10.92
C GLY A 87 -1.02 10.23 11.93
N ARG A 88 -0.45 9.36 12.77
CA ARG A 88 0.59 9.75 13.75
C ARG A 88 1.86 10.25 13.08
N TYR A 89 2.27 9.68 11.95
CA TYR A 89 3.42 10.15 11.18
C TYR A 89 3.22 11.58 10.64
N CYS A 90 1.98 11.97 10.36
CA CYS A 90 1.61 13.33 9.98
C CYS A 90 1.44 14.29 11.18
N GLY A 91 1.54 13.80 12.42
CA GLY A 91 1.33 14.61 13.63
C GLY A 91 -0.15 14.69 14.10
N ALA A 92 -1.06 14.00 13.43
CA ALA A 92 -2.47 13.98 13.81
C ALA A 92 -2.75 13.16 15.07
N LEU A 93 -3.91 13.43 15.66
CA LEU A 93 -4.49 12.59 16.70
C LEU A 93 -5.18 11.37 16.06
N VAL A 94 -5.22 10.26 16.78
CA VAL A 94 -5.90 9.04 16.34
C VAL A 94 -6.92 8.65 17.39
N ASP A 95 -8.13 8.33 16.94
CA ASP A 95 -9.15 7.71 17.78
C ASP A 95 -9.77 6.51 17.07
N PHE A 96 -10.35 5.61 17.85
CA PHE A 96 -10.83 4.32 17.39
C PHE A 96 -12.36 4.25 17.45
N VAL A 97 -12.95 3.84 16.34
CA VAL A 97 -14.39 3.57 16.21
C VAL A 97 -14.58 2.06 16.19
N ASP A 98 -15.57 1.60 16.97
CA ASP A 98 -15.89 0.18 17.10
C ASP A 98 -16.38 -0.42 15.77
N VAL A 99 -16.31 -1.75 15.65
CA VAL A 99 -16.74 -2.48 14.45
C VAL A 99 -17.98 -3.32 14.73
N ASP A 100 -18.72 -3.67 13.67
CA ASP A 100 -19.83 -4.59 13.81
C ASP A 100 -19.32 -5.97 14.28
N SER A 101 -19.98 -6.52 15.30
CA SER A 101 -19.76 -7.87 15.82
C SER A 101 -19.86 -8.99 14.77
N ALA A 102 -20.57 -8.77 13.67
CA ALA A 102 -20.71 -9.76 12.59
C ALA A 102 -19.55 -9.77 11.58
N SER A 103 -18.57 -8.87 11.69
CA SER A 103 -17.50 -8.68 10.70
C SER A 103 -16.34 -9.69 10.77
N SER A 104 -16.47 -10.80 11.52
CA SER A 104 -15.38 -11.77 11.76
C SER A 104 -15.49 -13.03 10.93
#